data_AF-W2N6S0-F1
#
_entry.id   AF-W2N6S0-F1
#
_cell.length_a   1.000
_cell.length_b   1.000
_cell.length_c   1.000
_cell.angle_alpha   90.00
_cell.angle_beta   90.00
_cell.angle_gamma   90.00
#
_symmetry.space_group_name_H-M   'P 1'
#
loop_
_entity.id
_entity.type
_entity.pdbx_description
1 polymer ?
#
loop_
_entity_poly.entity_id
_entity_poly.type
_entity_poly.pdbx_seq_one_letter_code
_entity_poly.pdbx_strand_id
1 'polypeptide(L)'
;MRLHRLVSSVVGVVWVAVASVTTAKNATIPDATYPTRSGIKTWVDPDTPKDHQTYISSRGRQWDLVMSDEFNTPNRSFRPGDDHIWMSLEKPDGVNGALELYSHNMTSTKCDDDGTCYFFIKSIDEVNVIHVYNMYTHPPGYVDAYFFYRSAM
;
A
#
# COMPACT_ATOMS: atom_id res chain seq x y z
N MET A 1 -24.50 36.49 82.47
CA MET A 1 -25.15 35.15 82.44
C MET A 1 -24.47 34.35 81.34
N ARG A 2 -23.41 33.59 81.70
CA ARG A 2 -22.65 32.73 80.76
C ARG A 2 -23.40 31.41 80.61
N LEU A 3 -23.77 31.03 79.40
CA LEU A 3 -24.28 29.70 79.11
C LEU A 3 -23.48 29.09 77.96
N HIS A 4 -22.60 28.15 78.31
CA HIS A 4 -21.95 27.25 77.37
C HIS A 4 -23.02 26.35 76.75
N ARG A 5 -23.02 26.21 75.41
CA ARG A 5 -23.65 25.07 74.75
C ARG A 5 -22.60 24.31 73.96
N LEU A 6 -22.48 23.03 74.32
CA LEU A 6 -21.58 22.06 73.72
C LEU A 6 -21.92 21.84 72.25
N VAL A 7 -20.84 21.74 71.47
CA VAL A 7 -20.79 21.27 70.09
C VAL A 7 -21.15 19.79 70.05
N SER A 8 -22.00 19.39 69.12
CA SER A 8 -22.08 17.99 68.67
C SER A 8 -22.13 18.00 67.14
N SER A 9 -20.96 17.85 66.53
CA SER A 9 -20.83 17.68 65.07
C SER A 9 -20.94 16.19 64.77
N VAL A 10 -22.05 15.79 64.16
CA VAL A 10 -22.20 14.47 63.56
C VAL A 10 -21.52 14.51 62.19
N VAL A 11 -20.35 13.88 62.07
CA VAL A 11 -19.67 13.70 60.78
C VAL A 11 -20.27 12.47 60.11
N GLY A 12 -21.15 12.70 59.12
CA GLY A 12 -21.59 11.66 58.20
C GLY A 12 -20.54 11.42 57.13
N VAL A 13 -19.88 10.27 57.16
CA VAL A 13 -18.95 9.85 56.10
C VAL A 13 -19.77 9.23 54.98
N VAL A 14 -19.97 9.98 53.89
CA VAL A 14 -20.52 9.45 52.64
C VAL A 14 -19.37 8.88 51.82
N TRP A 15 -19.34 7.56 51.66
CA TRP A 15 -18.43 6.91 50.73
C TRP A 15 -18.94 7.11 49.30
N VAL A 16 -18.34 8.05 48.58
CA VAL A 16 -18.53 8.15 47.13
C VAL A 16 -17.61 7.13 46.47
N ALA A 17 -18.17 5.99 46.06
CA ALA A 17 -17.48 5.03 45.22
C ALA A 17 -17.33 5.63 43.82
N VAL A 18 -16.19 6.27 43.55
CA VAL A 18 -15.82 6.68 42.19
C VAL A 18 -15.40 5.41 41.45
N ALA A 19 -16.33 4.84 40.67
CA ALA A 19 -15.98 3.82 39.70
C ALA A 19 -15.22 4.49 38.55
N SER A 20 -13.89 4.47 38.62
CA SER A 20 -13.03 4.87 37.51
C SER A 20 -13.19 3.84 36.39
N VAL A 21 -14.02 4.16 35.39
CA VAL A 21 -14.06 3.41 34.14
C VAL A 21 -12.75 3.70 33.40
N THR A 22 -11.78 2.81 33.52
CA THR A 22 -10.58 2.84 32.69
C THR A 22 -10.98 2.39 31.29
N THR A 23 -11.12 3.32 30.36
CA THR A 23 -11.13 2.97 28.93
C THR A 23 -9.75 2.40 28.60
N ALA A 24 -9.67 1.09 28.39
CA ALA A 24 -8.48 0.46 27.88
C ALA A 24 -8.19 1.07 26.51
N LYS A 25 -7.17 1.93 26.43
CA LYS A 25 -6.60 2.32 25.15
C LYS A 25 -5.99 1.05 24.57
N ASN A 26 -6.62 0.50 23.54
CA ASN A 26 -6.07 -0.58 22.76
C ASN A 26 -4.95 0.01 21.88
N ALA A 27 -3.84 0.38 22.52
CA ALA A 27 -2.65 0.87 21.84
C ALA A 27 -1.92 -0.35 21.29
N THR A 28 -2.39 -0.85 20.15
CA THR A 28 -1.50 -1.48 19.18
C THR A 28 -0.30 -0.55 19.01
N ILE A 29 0.89 -1.12 19.19
CA ILE A 29 2.22 -0.50 19.08
C ILE A 29 2.14 0.71 18.12
N PRO A 30 2.49 1.94 18.55
CA PRO A 30 2.56 3.04 17.61
C PRO A 30 3.58 2.62 16.56
N ASP A 31 3.09 2.37 15.35
CA ASP A 31 3.94 2.20 14.18
C ASP A 31 4.91 3.38 14.21
N ALA A 32 6.19 3.10 14.40
CA ALA A 32 7.20 4.13 14.61
C ALA A 32 7.56 4.77 13.26
N THR A 33 6.55 5.20 12.53
CA THR A 33 6.67 5.98 11.32
C THR A 33 6.93 7.42 11.75
N TYR A 34 8.21 7.81 11.71
CA TYR A 34 8.58 9.20 11.92
C TYR A 34 8.05 10.05 10.76
N PRO A 35 7.47 11.23 11.03
CA PRO A 35 7.04 12.11 9.97
C PRO A 35 8.26 12.51 9.14
N THR A 36 8.09 12.51 7.82
CA THR A 36 9.13 12.99 6.90
C THR A 36 9.34 14.48 7.14
N ARG A 37 10.58 14.97 6.98
CA ARG A 37 10.87 16.41 7.12
C ARG A 37 10.16 17.25 6.04
N SER A 38 9.88 16.66 4.88
CA SER A 38 9.17 17.31 3.78
C SER A 38 7.66 17.43 4.03
N GLY A 39 7.10 16.67 4.98
CA GLY A 39 5.66 16.56 5.17
C GLY A 39 4.96 15.69 4.11
N ILE A 40 5.71 15.11 3.18
CA ILE A 40 5.22 14.16 2.17
C ILE A 40 5.20 12.77 2.79
N LYS A 41 4.04 12.10 2.76
CA LYS A 41 3.92 10.71 3.25
C LYS A 41 4.77 9.77 2.39
N THR A 42 5.33 8.73 3.00
CA THR A 42 6.32 7.85 2.35
C THR A 42 5.81 7.12 1.10
N TRP A 43 4.53 6.75 1.08
CA TRP A 43 3.94 5.90 0.04
C TRP A 43 2.74 6.55 -0.67
N VAL A 44 2.46 7.81 -0.37
CA VAL A 44 1.33 8.54 -0.96
C VAL A 44 1.90 9.57 -1.92
N ASP A 45 1.41 9.53 -3.15
CA ASP A 45 1.75 10.49 -4.18
C ASP A 45 1.57 11.94 -3.67
N PRO A 46 2.58 12.82 -3.81
CA PRO A 46 2.43 14.23 -3.50
C PRO A 46 1.23 14.91 -4.17
N ASP A 47 0.83 14.42 -5.35
CA ASP A 47 -0.28 14.97 -6.12
C ASP A 47 -1.65 14.42 -5.68
N THR A 48 -1.71 13.43 -4.77
CA THR A 48 -2.98 12.94 -4.24
C THR A 48 -3.74 14.05 -3.50
N PRO A 49 -4.98 14.39 -3.93
CA PRO A 49 -5.79 15.43 -3.30
C PRO A 49 -5.99 15.21 -1.80
N LYS A 50 -5.93 16.30 -1.01
CA LYS A 50 -6.02 16.22 0.47
C LYS A 50 -7.33 15.62 0.97
N ASP A 51 -8.42 15.86 0.26
CA ASP A 51 -9.74 15.32 0.53
C ASP A 51 -9.89 13.84 0.16
N HIS A 52 -8.95 13.27 -0.61
CA HIS A 52 -8.88 11.85 -0.96
C HIS A 52 -7.94 11.06 -0.05
N GLN A 53 -7.29 11.70 0.92
CA GLN A 53 -6.37 11.03 1.85
C GLN A 53 -7.07 10.39 3.07
N THR A 54 -8.38 10.55 3.19
CA THR A 54 -9.19 9.96 4.26
C THR A 54 -10.51 9.44 3.70
N TYR A 55 -10.96 8.29 4.19
CA TYR A 55 -12.24 7.70 3.79
C TYR A 55 -13.07 7.30 5.02
N ILE A 56 -14.36 7.62 5.02
CA ILE A 56 -15.30 7.12 6.02
C ILE A 56 -15.93 5.83 5.51
N SER A 57 -15.55 4.71 6.13
CA SER A 57 -16.11 3.40 5.81
C SER A 57 -17.61 3.35 6.03
N SER A 58 -18.28 2.39 5.38
CA SER A 58 -19.72 2.13 5.55
C SER A 58 -20.15 1.84 6.99
N ARG A 59 -19.20 1.58 7.90
CA ARG A 59 -19.42 1.36 9.34
C ARG A 59 -19.05 2.58 10.21
N GLY A 60 -18.85 3.76 9.60
CA GLY A 60 -18.56 5.01 10.29
C GLY A 60 -17.12 5.17 10.81
N ARG A 61 -16.22 4.21 10.52
CA ARG A 61 -14.80 4.33 10.89
C ARG A 61 -14.05 5.14 9.82
N GLN A 62 -13.20 6.06 10.26
CA GLN A 62 -12.24 6.76 9.41
C GLN A 62 -11.06 5.85 9.09
N TRP A 63 -10.68 5.80 7.81
CA TRP A 63 -9.50 5.15 7.28
C TRP A 63 -8.58 6.22 6.69
N ASP A 64 -7.29 6.14 7.02
CA ASP A 64 -6.27 7.01 6.46
C ASP A 64 -5.62 6.33 5.25
N LEU A 65 -5.38 7.11 4.20
CA LEU A 65 -4.69 6.64 3.01
C LEU A 65 -3.24 6.29 3.34
N VAL A 66 -2.87 5.04 3.05
CA VAL A 66 -1.55 4.47 3.33
C VAL A 66 -0.64 4.43 2.10
N MET A 67 -1.20 4.35 0.90
CA MET A 67 -0.45 4.31 -0.36
C MET A 67 -1.31 4.87 -1.50
N SER A 68 -0.70 5.63 -2.42
CA SER A 68 -1.31 6.07 -3.69
C SER A 68 -0.25 6.36 -4.74
N ASP A 69 -0.67 6.33 -6.00
CA ASP A 69 0.07 6.80 -7.17
C ASP A 69 -0.96 7.32 -8.17
N GLU A 70 -0.83 8.56 -8.64
CA GLU A 70 -1.77 9.18 -9.58
C GLU A 70 -1.39 8.90 -11.05
N PHE A 71 -0.21 8.31 -11.30
CA PHE A 71 0.31 7.99 -12.64
C PHE A 71 0.30 9.15 -13.63
N ASN A 72 0.39 10.39 -13.11
CA ASN A 72 0.25 11.63 -13.86
C ASN A 72 1.56 12.19 -14.46
N THR A 73 2.70 11.57 -14.15
CA THR A 73 4.00 11.90 -14.73
C THR A 73 4.21 11.06 -15.99
N PRO A 74 4.25 11.64 -17.20
CA PRO A 74 4.34 10.87 -18.45
C PRO A 74 5.72 10.22 -18.65
N ASN A 75 5.74 9.09 -19.37
CA ASN A 75 6.94 8.35 -19.73
C ASN A 75 7.79 7.88 -18.53
N ARG A 76 7.15 7.51 -17.41
CA ARG A 76 7.86 6.90 -16.28
C ARG A 76 8.46 5.56 -16.69
N SER A 77 9.71 5.33 -16.29
CA SER A 77 10.37 4.03 -16.42
C SER A 77 10.19 3.26 -15.12
N PHE A 78 9.71 2.02 -15.23
CA PHE A 78 9.57 1.11 -14.09
C PHE A 78 10.71 0.08 -14.03
N ARG A 79 11.84 0.34 -14.71
CA ARG A 79 13.01 -0.54 -14.60
C ARG A 79 13.57 -0.52 -13.18
N PRO A 80 14.31 -1.56 -12.77
CA PRO A 80 14.90 -1.60 -11.44
C PRO A 80 15.77 -0.36 -11.17
N GLY A 81 15.35 0.45 -10.18
CA GLY A 81 16.04 1.65 -9.75
C GLY A 81 15.56 2.97 -10.37
N ASP A 82 14.67 2.93 -11.38
CA ASP A 82 14.17 4.13 -12.05
C ASP A 82 12.95 4.75 -11.34
N ASP A 83 12.15 3.92 -10.67
CA ASP A 83 10.97 4.33 -9.90
C ASP A 83 11.09 3.92 -8.43
N HIS A 84 10.55 4.73 -7.54
CA HIS A 84 10.68 4.57 -6.10
C HIS A 84 9.60 3.68 -5.46
N ILE A 85 8.49 3.44 -6.17
CA ILE A 85 7.37 2.62 -5.69
C ILE A 85 7.27 1.34 -6.52
N TRP A 86 7.37 1.46 -7.84
CA TRP A 86 7.07 0.37 -8.76
C TRP A 86 8.32 -0.20 -9.42
N MET A 87 8.27 -1.49 -9.73
CA MET A 87 9.30 -2.16 -10.52
C MET A 87 8.61 -3.15 -11.44
N SER A 88 8.76 -2.97 -12.74
CA SER A 88 8.26 -3.92 -13.73
C SER A 88 9.12 -5.18 -13.77
N LEU A 89 8.54 -6.27 -14.26
CA LEU A 89 9.20 -7.57 -14.34
C LEU A 89 9.77 -7.86 -15.73
N GLU A 90 10.86 -8.63 -15.74
CA GLU A 90 11.46 -9.21 -16.96
C GLU A 90 11.70 -10.70 -16.72
N LYS A 91 10.67 -11.52 -16.99
CA LYS A 91 10.74 -12.98 -16.85
C LYS A 91 9.58 -13.67 -17.57
N PRO A 92 9.71 -14.95 -17.95
CA PRO A 92 8.58 -15.73 -18.43
C PRO A 92 7.53 -15.90 -17.33
N ASP A 93 6.24 -15.88 -17.68
CA ASP A 93 5.18 -16.26 -16.74
C ASP A 93 5.20 -17.78 -16.52
N GLY A 94 5.40 -18.16 -15.25
CA GLY A 94 5.62 -19.54 -14.83
C GLY A 94 4.44 -20.19 -14.13
N VAL A 95 3.30 -19.51 -13.97
CA VAL A 95 2.26 -19.99 -13.03
C VAL A 95 1.32 -21.03 -13.66
N ASN A 96 1.06 -20.98 -14.98
CA ASN A 96 0.00 -21.81 -15.61
C ASN A 96 0.31 -22.30 -17.04
N GLY A 97 1.58 -22.51 -17.41
CA GLY A 97 1.94 -22.79 -18.82
C GLY A 97 1.63 -21.60 -19.73
N ALA A 98 1.81 -20.40 -19.18
CA ALA A 98 1.53 -19.16 -19.87
C ALA A 98 2.41 -19.01 -21.10
N LEU A 99 1.83 -18.42 -22.15
CA LEU A 99 2.48 -18.19 -23.43
C LEU A 99 3.11 -16.79 -23.51
N GLU A 100 3.15 -16.07 -22.39
CA GLU A 100 3.63 -14.68 -22.33
C GLU A 100 4.97 -14.52 -21.61
N LEU A 101 5.74 -13.53 -22.06
CA LEU A 101 6.95 -13.02 -21.43
C LEU A 101 6.69 -11.61 -20.89
N TYR A 102 6.96 -11.39 -19.60
CA TYR A 102 6.97 -10.04 -19.04
C TYR A 102 8.24 -9.32 -19.46
N SER A 103 8.10 -8.07 -19.89
CA SER A 103 9.21 -7.21 -20.26
C SER A 103 9.02 -5.77 -19.79
N HIS A 104 10.14 -5.13 -19.42
CA HIS A 104 10.12 -3.79 -18.85
C HIS A 104 9.56 -2.71 -19.80
N ASN A 105 9.70 -2.91 -21.11
CA ASN A 105 9.30 -1.96 -22.15
C ASN A 105 7.83 -2.09 -22.58
N MET A 106 7.04 -2.89 -21.89
CA MET A 106 5.62 -3.08 -22.17
C MET A 106 4.71 -2.34 -21.18
N THR A 107 5.27 -1.50 -20.31
CA THR A 107 4.51 -0.65 -19.40
C THR A 107 5.17 0.70 -19.20
N SER A 108 4.36 1.74 -19.07
CA SER A 108 4.77 3.08 -18.67
C SER A 108 3.52 3.88 -18.29
N THR A 109 3.67 5.19 -18.15
CA THR A 109 2.60 6.16 -17.97
C THR A 109 2.50 7.04 -19.21
N LYS A 110 1.28 7.46 -19.55
CA LYS A 110 1.01 8.35 -20.68
C LYS A 110 -0.04 9.37 -20.26
N CYS A 111 0.02 10.55 -20.85
CA CYS A 111 -1.04 11.54 -20.79
C CYS A 111 -1.53 11.82 -22.21
N ASP A 112 -2.84 11.92 -22.37
CA ASP A 112 -3.47 12.33 -23.62
C ASP A 112 -3.63 13.86 -23.68
N ASP A 113 -3.96 14.40 -24.86
CA ASP A 113 -4.06 15.84 -25.11
C ASP A 113 -5.16 16.54 -24.28
N ASP A 114 -6.12 15.77 -23.76
CA ASP A 114 -7.20 16.25 -22.87
C ASP A 114 -6.77 16.39 -21.40
N GLY A 115 -5.52 16.05 -21.09
CA GLY A 115 -4.96 16.08 -19.74
C GLY A 115 -5.19 14.82 -18.92
N THR A 116 -5.85 13.80 -19.48
CA THR A 116 -6.03 12.50 -18.81
C THR A 116 -4.71 11.73 -18.84
N CYS A 117 -4.18 11.42 -17.66
CA CYS A 117 -3.00 10.57 -17.51
C CYS A 117 -3.39 9.18 -17.01
N TYR A 118 -2.64 8.17 -17.43
CA TYR A 118 -2.88 6.78 -17.09
C TYR A 118 -1.60 5.96 -17.12
N PHE A 119 -1.57 4.95 -16.27
CA PHE A 119 -0.70 3.79 -16.41
C PHE A 119 -1.23 2.89 -17.53
N PHE A 120 -0.33 2.38 -18.37
CA PHE A 120 -0.70 1.41 -19.41
C PHE A 120 0.18 0.16 -19.36
N ILE A 121 -0.42 -0.93 -19.81
CA ILE A 121 0.26 -2.18 -20.17
C ILE A 121 -0.04 -2.43 -21.64
N LYS A 122 1.00 -2.76 -22.39
CA LYS A 122 0.92 -3.17 -23.78
C LYS A 122 1.13 -4.68 -23.83
N SER A 123 0.36 -5.36 -24.66
CA SER A 123 0.62 -6.74 -25.06
C SER A 123 0.81 -6.79 -26.57
N ILE A 124 1.79 -7.55 -27.02
CA ILE A 124 2.06 -7.77 -28.45
C ILE A 124 2.21 -9.26 -28.74
N ASP A 125 1.86 -9.63 -29.97
CA ASP A 125 2.13 -10.96 -30.51
C ASP A 125 3.60 -10.99 -30.99
N GLU A 126 4.42 -11.77 -30.31
CA GLU A 126 5.85 -11.87 -30.58
C GLU A 126 6.40 -13.23 -30.12
N VAL A 127 7.01 -13.96 -31.05
CA VAL A 127 7.60 -15.26 -30.74
C VAL A 127 8.97 -15.06 -30.08
N ASN A 128 9.07 -15.43 -28.81
CA ASN A 128 10.31 -15.47 -28.05
C ASN A 128 10.67 -16.92 -27.72
N VAL A 129 11.94 -17.27 -27.90
CA VAL A 129 12.45 -18.62 -27.61
C VAL A 129 13.50 -18.51 -26.52
N ILE A 130 13.34 -19.27 -25.45
CA ILE A 130 14.30 -19.35 -24.35
C ILE A 130 14.85 -20.78 -24.28
N HIS A 131 16.17 -20.90 -24.41
CA HIS A 131 16.88 -22.18 -24.25
C HIS A 131 17.05 -22.47 -22.76
N VAL A 132 16.34 -23.49 -22.26
CA VAL A 132 16.33 -23.85 -20.84
C VAL A 132 16.77 -25.29 -20.63
N TYR A 133 17.42 -25.56 -19.49
CA TYR A 133 17.72 -26.92 -19.09
C TYR A 133 16.50 -27.55 -18.39
N ASN A 134 15.99 -28.65 -18.94
CA ASN A 134 14.86 -29.37 -18.38
C ASN A 134 15.33 -30.65 -17.67
N MET A 135 15.26 -30.63 -16.33
CA MET A 135 15.60 -31.78 -15.49
C MET A 135 14.51 -32.87 -15.47
N TYR A 136 13.32 -32.58 -16.01
CA TYR A 136 12.17 -33.48 -15.98
C TYR A 136 12.04 -34.34 -17.25
N THR A 137 12.82 -34.09 -18.31
CA THR A 137 12.89 -34.98 -19.47
C THR A 137 13.78 -36.19 -19.19
N HIS A 138 13.59 -37.28 -19.93
CA HIS A 138 14.38 -38.51 -19.78
C HIS A 138 14.98 -38.93 -21.15
N PRO A 139 16.28 -38.69 -21.39
CA PRO A 139 17.27 -38.10 -20.48
C PRO A 139 17.05 -36.58 -20.24
N PRO A 140 17.52 -36.03 -19.11
CA PRO A 140 17.56 -34.58 -18.88
C PRO A 140 18.38 -33.88 -19.95
N GLY A 141 17.93 -32.71 -20.41
CA GLY A 141 18.57 -32.01 -21.51
C GLY A 141 18.10 -30.59 -21.72
N TYR A 142 18.76 -29.88 -22.63
CA TYR A 142 18.33 -28.56 -23.06
C TYR A 142 17.13 -28.66 -24.00
N VAL A 143 16.15 -27.78 -23.80
CA VAL A 143 14.94 -27.68 -24.61
C VAL A 143 14.62 -26.22 -24.92
N ASP A 144 13.90 -26.00 -26.01
CA ASP A 144 13.43 -24.68 -26.42
C ASP A 144 12.02 -24.46 -25.86
N ALA A 145 11.88 -23.42 -25.03
CA ALA A 145 10.59 -22.96 -24.55
C ALA A 145 10.10 -21.78 -25.42
N TYR A 146 8.89 -21.90 -25.95
CA TYR A 146 8.29 -20.92 -26.84
C TYR A 146 7.26 -20.08 -26.10
N PHE A 147 7.38 -18.76 -26.24
CA PHE A 147 6.41 -17.76 -25.81
C PHE A 147 5.94 -17.02 -27.05
N PHE A 148 4.64 -16.74 -27.11
CA PHE A 148 3.99 -16.13 -28.28
C PHE A 148 3.55 -14.70 -28.04
N TYR A 149 3.57 -14.25 -26.78
CA TYR A 149 3.16 -12.92 -26.39
C TYR A 149 4.25 -12.25 -25.54
N ARG A 150 4.36 -10.93 -25.67
CA ARG A 150 5.17 -10.10 -24.78
C ARG A 150 4.26 -9.04 -24.15
N SER A 151 4.28 -8.95 -22.83
CA SER A 151 3.42 -8.07 -22.03
C SER A 151 4.21 -7.45 -20.87
N ALA A 152 3.56 -6.68 -20.00
CA ALA A 152 4.17 -6.19 -18.76
C ALA A 152 3.43 -6.70 -17.52
N MET A 153 4.16 -6.73 -16.41
CA MET A 153 3.69 -6.94 -15.05
C MET A 153 4.49 -6.07 -14.09
#